data_AF-A0A853F4X1-F1
#
_entry.id   AF-A0A853F4X1-F1
#
_cell.length_a   1.000
_cell.length_b   1.000
_cell.length_c   1.000
_cell.angle_alpha   90.00
_cell.angle_beta   90.00
_cell.angle_gamma   90.00
#
_symmetry.space_group_name_H-M   'P 1'
#
loop_
_entity.id
_entity.type
_entity.pdbx_description
1 polymer ?
#
loop_
_entity_poly.entity_id
_entity_poly.type
_entity_poly.pdbx_seq_one_letter_code
_entity_poly.pdbx_strand_id
1 'polypeptide(L)'
;MNKNNQSWGGRFNQPTDEFVKIFGASVFFDKILAPYDIAGSIAHATMLCEVGLLTEEEKSQIISGLNAILEEIQADKFNWSVDLEDVHMNIEARLVAMIG
;
A
#
# COMPACT_ATOMS: atom_id res chain seq x y z
N MET A 1 2.69 -18.48 -13.34
CA MET A 1 2.70 -17.00 -13.20
C MET A 1 3.62 -16.66 -12.03
N ASN A 2 4.73 -15.97 -12.29
CA ASN A 2 5.76 -15.68 -11.30
C ASN A 2 5.23 -14.66 -10.27
N LYS A 3 4.96 -15.12 -9.05
CA LYS A 3 4.73 -14.27 -7.88
C LYS A 3 6.08 -13.80 -7.30
N ASN A 4 6.82 -12.98 -8.06
CA ASN A 4 7.93 -12.22 -7.49
C ASN A 4 7.35 -10.92 -6.94
N ASN A 5 7.55 -10.67 -5.64
CA ASN A 5 7.18 -9.40 -5.04
C ASN A 5 8.02 -8.29 -5.69
N GLN A 6 7.38 -7.43 -6.47
CA GLN A 6 8.07 -6.52 -7.41
C GLN A 6 8.79 -5.37 -6.73
N SER A 7 8.48 -5.08 -5.46
CA SER A 7 9.08 -3.97 -4.72
C SER A 7 10.59 -4.16 -4.45
N TRP A 8 11.07 -5.41 -4.25
CA TRP A 8 12.48 -5.71 -3.93
C TRP A 8 13.09 -6.87 -4.75
N GLY A 9 12.33 -7.49 -5.67
CA GLY A 9 12.71 -8.73 -6.37
C GLY A 9 13.73 -8.62 -7.51
N GLY A 10 14.25 -7.43 -7.83
CA GLY A 10 15.12 -7.23 -9.00
C GLY A 10 16.50 -7.92 -8.95
N ARG A 11 16.95 -8.37 -7.77
CA ARG A 11 18.28 -8.98 -7.55
C ARG A 11 18.28 -10.49 -7.33
N PHE A 12 17.11 -11.13 -7.24
CA PHE A 12 17.00 -12.54 -6.88
C PHE A 12 16.32 -13.36 -7.99
N ASN A 13 16.92 -14.51 -8.33
CA ASN A 13 16.43 -15.41 -9.38
C ASN A 13 15.54 -16.56 -8.85
N GLN A 14 15.34 -16.65 -7.54
CA GLN A 14 14.51 -17.68 -6.92
C GLN A 14 13.44 -17.06 -6.02
N PRO A 15 12.24 -17.65 -5.95
CA PRO A 15 11.19 -17.17 -5.05
C PRO A 15 11.65 -17.28 -3.60
N THR A 16 11.34 -16.25 -2.81
CA THR A 16 11.57 -16.24 -1.36
C THR A 16 10.82 -17.39 -0.72
N ASP A 17 11.51 -18.18 0.11
CA ASP A 17 10.92 -19.27 0.90
C ASP A 17 9.72 -18.73 1.71
N GLU A 18 8.65 -19.53 1.80
CA GLU A 18 7.43 -19.17 2.51
C GLU A 18 7.70 -18.79 3.98
N PHE A 19 8.66 -19.47 4.61
CA PHE A 19 9.10 -19.14 5.96
C PHE A 19 9.71 -17.73 6.04
N VAL A 20 10.53 -17.36 5.06
CA VAL A 20 11.19 -16.04 5.02
C VAL A 20 10.17 -14.94 4.79
N LYS A 21 9.13 -15.19 3.98
CA LYS A 21 8.02 -14.23 3.79
C LYS A 21 7.26 -13.98 5.08
N ILE A 22 6.86 -15.04 5.79
CA ILE A 22 6.13 -14.91 7.05
C ILE A 22 7.01 -14.23 8.10
N PHE A 23 8.29 -14.61 8.18
CA PHE A 23 9.24 -14.02 9.13
C PHE A 23 9.49 -12.53 8.86
N GLY A 24 9.52 -12.12 7.59
CA GLY A 24 9.72 -10.72 7.20
C GLY A 24 8.46 -9.86 7.27
N ALA A 25 7.27 -10.45 7.26
CA ALA A 25 6.02 -9.72 7.24
C ALA A 25 5.72 -9.05 8.59
N SER A 26 5.60 -7.72 8.57
CA SER A 26 5.23 -6.90 9.72
C SER A 26 3.72 -6.61 9.80
N VAL A 27 2.95 -6.92 8.75
CA VAL A 27 1.50 -6.64 8.64
C VAL A 27 0.67 -7.13 9.84
N PHE A 28 1.12 -8.19 10.52
CA PHE A 28 0.44 -8.73 11.71
C PHE A 28 0.34 -7.71 12.86
N PHE A 29 1.30 -6.79 12.96
CA PHE A 29 1.36 -5.81 14.05
C PHE A 29 1.41 -4.35 13.57
N ASP A 30 1.99 -4.06 12.40
CA ASP A 30 2.14 -2.68 11.92
C ASP A 30 0.85 -2.10 11.31
N LYS A 31 -0.17 -2.92 11.01
CA LYS A 31 -1.48 -2.48 10.50
C LYS A 31 -2.17 -1.44 11.37
N ILE A 32 -1.82 -1.36 12.67
CA ILE A 32 -2.28 -0.30 13.57
C ILE A 32 -1.83 1.10 13.11
N LEU A 33 -0.78 1.17 12.29
CA LEU A 33 -0.21 2.40 11.76
C LEU A 33 -0.93 2.90 10.50
N ALA A 34 -1.90 2.15 9.96
CA ALA A 34 -2.60 2.50 8.73
C ALA A 34 -3.15 3.95 8.69
N PRO A 35 -3.75 4.51 9.76
CA PRO A 35 -4.20 5.90 9.72
C PRO A 35 -3.07 6.91 9.50
N TYR A 36 -1.87 6.62 10.00
CA TYR A 36 -0.70 7.48 9.86
C TYR A 36 -0.05 7.33 8.49
N ASP A 37 0.01 6.11 7.96
CA ASP A 37 0.47 5.85 6.60
C ASP A 37 -0.42 6.57 5.57
N ILE A 38 -1.74 6.46 5.73
CA ILE A 38 -2.71 7.15 4.87
C ILE A 38 -2.56 8.66 4.96
N ALA A 39 -2.41 9.22 6.17
CA ALA A 39 -2.19 10.66 6.33
C ALA A 39 -0.90 11.13 5.66
N GLY A 40 0.19 10.36 5.79
CA GLY A 40 1.46 10.62 5.12
C GLY A 40 1.34 10.55 3.60
N SER A 41 0.61 9.56 3.08
CA SER A 41 0.35 9.37 1.65
C SER A 41 -0.49 10.51 1.06
N ILE A 42 -1.51 11.00 1.78
CA ILE A 42 -2.30 12.18 1.37
C ILE A 42 -1.41 13.42 1.29
N ALA A 43 -0.55 13.65 2.30
CA ALA A 43 0.38 14.77 2.29
C ALA A 43 1.37 14.67 1.12
N HIS A 44 1.88 13.46 0.84
CA HIS A 44 2.78 13.21 -0.29
C HIS A 44 2.09 13.47 -1.63
N ALA A 45 0.88 12.94 -1.86
CA ALA A 45 0.10 13.18 -3.08
C ALA A 45 -0.22 14.68 -3.28
N THR A 46 -0.51 15.39 -2.19
CA THR A 46 -0.71 16.85 -2.22
C THR A 46 0.55 17.57 -2.68
N MET A 47 1.70 17.26 -2.09
CA MET A 47 2.98 17.84 -2.50
C MET A 47 3.32 17.51 -3.96
N LEU A 48 3.10 16.26 -4.41
CA LEU A 48 3.34 15.86 -5.81
C LEU A 48 2.51 16.68 -6.81
N CYS A 49 1.28 17.03 -6.45
CA CYS A 49 0.45 17.94 -7.24
C CYS A 49 1.01 19.37 -7.25
N GLU A 50 1.47 19.88 -6.10
CA GLU A 50 2.06 21.23 -5.99
C GLU A 50 3.33 21.39 -6.84
N VAL A 51 4.16 20.35 -6.94
CA VAL A 51 5.36 20.37 -7.79
C VAL A 51 5.08 20.00 -9.26
N GLY A 52 3.81 19.79 -9.62
CA GLY A 52 3.37 19.54 -10.99
C GLY A 52 3.63 18.13 -11.51
N LEU A 53 3.87 17.16 -10.62
CA LEU A 53 3.99 15.73 -10.98
C LEU A 53 2.64 15.01 -11.04
N LEU A 54 1.62 15.55 -10.36
CA LEU A 54 0.24 15.10 -10.45
C LEU A 54 -0.67 16.25 -10.87
N THR A 55 -1.74 15.93 -11.59
CA THR A 55 -2.86 16.84 -11.82
C THR A 55 -3.76 16.92 -10.58
N GLU A 56 -4.57 17.99 -10.50
CA GLU A 56 -5.59 18.14 -9.45
C GLU A 56 -6.59 16.98 -9.43
N GLU A 57 -6.92 16.43 -10.61
CA GLU A 57 -7.81 15.27 -10.75
C GLU A 57 -7.16 14.01 -10.19
N GLU A 58 -5.91 13.70 -10.57
CA GLU A 58 -5.17 12.53 -10.05
C GLU A 58 -4.99 12.62 -8.53
N LYS A 59 -4.61 13.80 -8.01
CA LYS A 59 -4.55 14.03 -6.56
C LYS A 59 -5.89 13.76 -5.89
N SER A 60 -6.98 14.28 -6.44
CA SER A 60 -8.33 14.09 -5.87
C SER A 60 -8.74 12.61 -5.85
N GLN A 61 -8.45 11.87 -6.91
CA GLN A 61 -8.69 10.43 -6.99
C GLN A 61 -7.89 9.65 -5.94
N ILE A 62 -6.60 9.97 -5.78
CA ILE A 62 -5.73 9.35 -4.77
C ILE A 62 -6.26 9.62 -3.36
N ILE A 63 -6.56 10.88 -3.03
CA ILE A 63 -7.07 11.25 -1.71
C ILE A 63 -8.41 10.58 -1.40
N SER A 64 -9.34 10.54 -2.38
CA SER A 64 -10.62 9.86 -2.21
C SER A 64 -10.44 8.35 -2.00
N GLY A 65 -9.57 7.71 -2.77
CA GLY A 65 -9.26 6.29 -2.62
C GLY A 65 -8.66 5.96 -1.26
N LEU A 66 -7.69 6.76 -0.81
CA LEU A 66 -7.07 6.63 0.51
C LEU A 66 -8.06 6.79 1.66
N ASN A 67 -8.99 7.75 1.57
CA ASN A 67 -10.05 7.90 2.58
C ASN A 67 -11.02 6.72 2.60
N ALA A 68 -11.43 6.21 1.44
CA ALA A 68 -12.27 5.02 1.35
C ALA A 68 -11.58 3.78 1.94
N ILE A 69 -10.27 3.63 1.71
CA ILE A 69 -9.47 2.56 2.34
C ILE A 69 -9.46 2.70 3.87
N LEU A 70 -9.29 3.91 4.39
CA LEU A 70 -9.34 4.16 5.84
C LEU A 70 -10.70 3.74 6.42
N GLU A 71 -11.80 4.06 5.74
CA GLU A 71 -13.15 3.62 6.13
C GLU A 71 -13.30 2.10 6.10
N GLU A 72 -12.76 1.42 5.07
CA GLU A 72 -12.73 -0.05 5.00
C GLU A 72 -11.97 -0.67 6.18
N ILE A 73 -10.84 -0.08 6.56
CA ILE A 73 -10.03 -0.53 7.70
C ILE A 73 -10.78 -0.32 9.02
N GLN A 74 -11.38 0.84 9.23
CA GLN A 74 -12.15 1.16 10.44
C GLN A 74 -13.41 0.30 10.59
N ALA A 75 -13.98 -0.15 9.48
CA ALA A 75 -15.13 -1.04 9.46
C ALA A 75 -14.78 -2.53 9.55
N ASP A 76 -13.50 -2.88 9.77
CA ASP A 76 -12.98 -4.26 9.74
C ASP A 76 -13.31 -5.01 8.42
N LYS A 77 -13.42 -4.29 7.30
CA LYS A 77 -13.71 -4.84 5.96
C LYS A 77 -12.47 -4.96 5.07
N PHE A 78 -11.36 -4.35 5.47
CA PHE A 78 -10.12 -4.39 4.71
C PHE A 78 -9.45 -5.77 4.81
N ASN A 79 -9.12 -6.36 3.66
CA ASN A 79 -8.49 -7.68 3.59
C ASN A 79 -6.96 -7.56 3.55
N TRP A 80 -6.32 -7.70 4.72
CA TRP A 80 -4.87 -7.70 4.87
C TRP A 80 -4.22 -8.95 4.24
N SER A 81 -3.13 -8.74 3.52
CA SER A 81 -2.34 -9.80 2.88
C SER A 81 -0.93 -9.86 3.44
N VAL A 82 -0.53 -11.05 3.90
CA VAL A 82 0.85 -11.34 4.31
C VAL A 82 1.81 -11.35 3.11
N ASP A 83 1.31 -11.68 1.91
CA ASP A 83 2.09 -11.62 0.67
C ASP A 83 2.54 -10.18 0.33
N LEU A 84 1.87 -9.17 0.91
CA LEU A 84 2.24 -7.76 0.75
C LEU A 84 3.17 -7.25 1.86
N GLU A 85 3.66 -8.12 2.74
CA GLU A 85 4.70 -7.84 3.75
C GLU A 85 4.28 -6.88 4.87
N ASP A 86 3.88 -5.64 4.56
CA ASP A 86 3.67 -4.56 5.53
C ASP A 86 2.40 -3.72 5.27
N VAL A 87 2.09 -2.78 6.18
CA VAL A 87 0.94 -1.89 6.07
C VAL A 87 0.94 -1.02 4.81
N HIS A 88 2.10 -0.51 4.41
CA HIS A 88 2.27 0.44 3.30
C HIS A 88 1.91 -0.24 1.97
N MET A 89 2.51 -1.40 1.72
CA MET A 89 2.29 -2.20 0.51
C MET A 89 0.84 -2.70 0.41
N ASN A 90 0.20 -3.01 1.54
CA ASN A 90 -1.23 -3.37 1.57
C ASN A 90 -2.11 -2.20 1.12
N ILE A 91 -1.84 -0.99 1.62
CA ILE A 91 -2.60 0.22 1.28
C ILE A 91 -2.35 0.63 -0.18
N GLU A 92 -1.09 0.62 -0.63
CA GLU A 92 -0.72 0.92 -2.02
C GLU A 92 -1.40 -0.05 -2.99
N ALA A 93 -1.31 -1.36 -2.74
CA ALA A 93 -1.93 -2.36 -3.61
C ALA A 93 -3.46 -2.21 -3.67
N ARG A 94 -4.10 -1.88 -2.55
CA ARG A 94 -5.55 -1.61 -2.53
C ARG A 94 -5.88 -0.35 -3.32
N LEU A 95 -5.10 0.71 -3.16
CA LEU A 95 -5.30 1.97 -3.89
C LEU A 95 -5.16 1.76 -5.39
N VAL A 96 -4.11 1.08 -5.84
CA VAL A 96 -3.91 0.72 -7.25
C VAL A 96 -5.11 -0.08 -7.77
N ALA A 97 -5.60 -1.07 -7.02
CA ALA A 97 -6.77 -1.84 -7.44
C ALA A 97 -8.08 -1.02 -7.51
N MET A 98 -8.14 0.17 -6.90
CA MET A 98 -9.31 1.05 -6.92
C MET A 98 -9.28 2.09 -8.04
N ILE A 99 -8.10 2.64 -8.36
CA ILE A 99 -7.97 3.80 -9.25
C ILE A 99 -6.97 3.62 -10.40
N GLY A 100 -6.34 2.45 -10.52
CA GLY A 100 -5.30 2.13 -11.50
C GLY A 100 -5.60 0.93 -12.39
#